data_AF-A0A9J6AYA0-F1
#
_entry.id   AF-A0A9J6AYA0-F1
#
_cell.length_a   1.000
_cell.length_b   1.000
_cell.length_c   1.000
_cell.angle_alpha   90.00
_cell.angle_beta   90.00
_cell.angle_gamma   90.00
#
_symmetry.space_group_name_H-M   'P 1'
#
loop_
_entity.id
_entity.type
_entity.pdbx_description
1 polymer ?
#
loop_
_entity_poly.entity_id
_entity_poly.type
_entity_poly.pdbx_seq_one_letter_code
_entity_poly.pdbx_strand_id
1 'polypeptide(L)'
;MNGIAKKAWLILGDFNSVLTAEDRIGDECGLIQLPYQGGRYTWNDKSGDDIIFSKIDWMFINQEWLDTMPTSRTIFLPDGISDHCPDKVTLKDEIHRRQKAFQYCNAWGQHPQFQKVVKEGWDMPIMG
;
A
#
# COMPACT_ATOMS: atom_id res chain seq x y z
N MET A 1 -29.65 15.00 -7.25
CA MET A 1 -29.05 13.78 -7.78
C MET A 1 -28.89 12.80 -6.62
N ASN A 2 -29.85 11.90 -6.47
CA ASN A 2 -29.90 10.89 -5.40
C ASN A 2 -29.45 9.56 -6.00
N GLY A 3 -28.48 8.86 -5.41
CA GLY A 3 -28.26 7.46 -5.82
C GLY A 3 -26.93 6.81 -5.46
N ILE A 4 -25.88 7.53 -5.07
CA ILE A 4 -24.65 6.85 -4.64
C ILE A 4 -24.91 6.25 -3.26
N ALA A 5 -24.77 4.94 -3.14
CA ALA A 5 -24.93 4.23 -1.89
C ALA A 5 -24.07 4.88 -0.80
N LYS A 6 -24.67 5.28 0.33
CA LYS A 6 -23.97 5.74 1.54
C LYS A 6 -23.22 4.61 2.26
N LYS A 7 -22.76 3.60 1.53
CA LYS A 7 -22.09 2.42 2.07
C LYS A 7 -20.73 2.29 1.40
N ALA A 8 -19.75 1.83 2.15
CA ALA A 8 -18.44 1.49 1.64
C ALA A 8 -18.59 0.46 0.51
N TRP A 9 -17.96 0.73 -0.64
CA TRP A 9 -17.88 -0.21 -1.76
C TRP A 9 -16.47 -0.29 -2.31
N LEU A 10 -16.19 -1.42 -2.96
CA LEU A 10 -14.94 -1.72 -3.65
C LEU A 10 -15.29 -2.30 -5.02
N ILE A 11 -14.67 -1.75 -6.06
CA ILE A 11 -14.66 -2.30 -7.42
C ILE A 11 -13.26 -2.84 -7.64
N LEU A 12 -13.13 -4.11 -8.00
CA LEU A 12 -11.85 -4.78 -8.22
C LEU A 12 -11.92 -5.72 -9.42
N GLY A 13 -10.79 -5.87 -10.11
CA GLY A 13 -10.62 -6.86 -11.16
C GLY A 13 -9.88 -6.31 -12.36
N ASP A 14 -10.00 -7.02 -13.48
CA ASP A 14 -9.41 -6.68 -14.76
C ASP A 14 -10.28 -5.66 -15.51
N PHE A 15 -9.73 -4.46 -15.76
CA PHE A 15 -10.37 -3.40 -16.53
C PHE A 15 -9.94 -3.38 -18.00
N ASN A 16 -8.99 -4.25 -18.40
CA ASN A 16 -8.38 -4.27 -19.72
C ASN A 16 -7.86 -2.89 -20.19
N SER A 17 -7.48 -2.03 -19.23
CA SER A 17 -7.13 -0.64 -19.48
C SER A 17 -5.95 -0.22 -18.61
N VAL A 18 -4.96 0.43 -19.22
CA VAL A 18 -3.81 1.00 -18.49
C VAL A 18 -4.17 2.40 -18.03
N LEU A 19 -4.16 2.65 -16.72
CA LEU A 19 -4.33 3.99 -16.16
C LEU A 19 -3.04 4.80 -16.28
N THR A 20 -3.20 6.01 -16.77
CA THR A 20 -2.20 7.08 -16.77
C THR A 20 -2.22 7.86 -15.45
N ALA A 21 -1.35 8.86 -15.28
CA ALA A 21 -1.35 9.66 -14.06
C ALA A 21 -2.59 10.55 -13.97
N GLU A 22 -3.10 10.96 -15.12
CA GLU A 22 -4.28 11.77 -15.33
C GLU A 22 -5.55 11.04 -14.88
N ASP A 23 -5.61 9.72 -15.07
CA ASP A 23 -6.75 8.88 -14.67
C ASP A 23 -6.80 8.58 -13.16
N ARG A 24 -5.76 8.94 -12.40
CA ARG A 24 -5.68 8.69 -10.95
C ARG A 24 -6.33 9.80 -10.11
N ILE A 25 -6.69 10.91 -10.74
CA ILE A 25 -7.36 12.02 -10.07
C ILE A 25 -8.85 11.67 -10.04
N GLY A 26 -9.42 11.66 -8.83
CA GLY A 26 -10.81 11.29 -8.58
C GLY A 26 -11.75 11.92 -9.61
N ASP A 27 -12.17 11.08 -10.54
CA ASP A 27 -13.03 11.44 -11.65
C ASP A 27 -14.36 12.00 -11.11
N GLU A 28 -15.14 12.67 -11.96
CA GLU A 28 -16.48 13.19 -11.61
C GLU A 28 -17.39 12.11 -10.97
N CYS A 29 -17.03 10.82 -11.15
CA CYS A 29 -17.66 9.64 -10.60
C CYS A 29 -17.31 9.30 -9.13
N GLY A 30 -16.35 9.98 -8.49
CA GLY A 30 -15.97 9.74 -7.09
C GLY A 30 -15.23 8.41 -6.84
N LEU A 31 -14.49 7.93 -7.83
CA LEU A 31 -13.64 6.74 -7.72
C LEU A 31 -12.29 7.11 -7.12
N ILE A 32 -11.90 6.46 -6.02
CA ILE A 32 -10.60 6.64 -5.38
C ILE A 32 -9.81 5.35 -5.56
N GLN A 33 -8.61 5.45 -6.14
CA GLN A 33 -7.73 4.28 -6.27
C GLN A 33 -7.30 3.79 -4.89
N LEU A 34 -7.54 2.50 -4.60
CA LEU A 34 -7.07 1.89 -3.37
C LEU A 34 -5.54 1.78 -3.40
N PRO A 35 -4.81 2.21 -2.36
CA PRO A 35 -3.36 2.08 -2.30
C PRO A 35 -2.92 0.63 -2.50
N TYR A 36 -1.82 0.41 -3.24
CA TYR A 36 -1.33 -0.93 -3.51
C TYR A 36 0.18 -1.08 -3.29
N GLN A 37 0.60 -2.32 -3.08
CA GLN A 37 2.00 -2.76 -2.96
C GLN A 37 2.24 -3.99 -3.86
N GLY A 38 3.52 -4.32 -4.10
CA GLY A 38 3.91 -5.49 -4.88
C GLY A 38 4.22 -5.16 -6.34
N GLY A 39 3.87 -6.08 -7.24
CA GLY A 39 4.18 -6.00 -8.66
C GLY A 39 3.69 -4.70 -9.33
N ARG A 40 4.55 -4.08 -10.14
CA ARG A 40 4.19 -2.91 -10.94
C ARG A 40 3.23 -3.25 -12.08
N TYR A 41 3.26 -4.49 -12.55
CA TYR A 41 2.42 -5.02 -13.62
C TYR A 41 1.54 -6.13 -13.07
N THR A 42 0.39 -6.30 -13.68
CA THR A 42 -0.62 -7.28 -13.24
C THR A 42 -0.97 -8.27 -14.33
N TRP A 43 -0.49 -8.04 -15.55
CA TRP A 43 -0.64 -8.92 -16.68
C TRP A 43 0.66 -9.03 -17.48
N ASN A 44 0.92 -10.21 -18.04
CA ASN A 44 1.92 -10.41 -19.07
C ASN A 44 1.53 -11.50 -20.08
N ASP A 45 1.99 -11.37 -21.31
CA ASP A 45 1.62 -12.25 -22.43
C ASP A 45 2.29 -13.63 -22.42
N LYS A 46 3.17 -13.92 -21.45
CA LYS A 46 3.91 -15.18 -21.30
C LYS A 46 4.73 -15.57 -22.54
N SER A 47 5.12 -14.61 -23.39
CA SER A 47 5.77 -14.87 -24.69
C SER A 47 7.25 -15.26 -24.61
N GLY A 48 7.80 -15.49 -23.42
CA GLY A 48 9.15 -16.01 -23.23
C GLY A 48 10.22 -14.92 -23.24
N ASP A 49 10.92 -14.72 -24.35
CA ASP A 49 12.09 -13.84 -24.41
C ASP A 49 11.72 -12.34 -24.55
N ASP A 50 10.56 -12.03 -25.14
CA ASP A 50 10.07 -10.66 -25.40
C ASP A 50 8.75 -10.37 -24.66
N ILE A 51 8.74 -10.58 -23.34
CA ILE A 51 7.51 -10.47 -22.54
C ILE A 51 6.97 -9.03 -22.52
N ILE A 52 5.70 -8.87 -22.86
CA ILE A 52 4.97 -7.62 -22.72
C ILE A 52 4.29 -7.59 -21.35
N PHE A 53 4.49 -6.51 -20.60
CA PHE A 53 3.89 -6.30 -19.29
C PHE A 53 2.92 -5.13 -19.28
N SER A 54 1.73 -5.35 -18.72
CA SER A 54 0.70 -4.31 -18.58
C SER A 54 0.15 -4.28 -17.16
N LYS A 55 -0.34 -3.10 -16.76
CA LYS A 55 -1.11 -2.96 -15.52
C LYS A 55 -2.56 -2.70 -15.91
N ILE A 56 -3.40 -3.72 -15.77
CA ILE A 56 -4.82 -3.69 -16.18
C ILE A 56 -5.77 -4.10 -15.05
N ASP A 57 -5.23 -4.64 -13.96
CA ASP A 57 -5.99 -4.95 -12.75
C ASP A 57 -5.93 -3.79 -11.77
N TRP A 58 -7.10 -3.30 -11.37
CA TRP A 58 -7.27 -2.10 -10.55
C TRP A 58 -8.29 -2.30 -9.45
N MET A 59 -8.15 -1.50 -8.39
CA MET A 59 -9.05 -1.48 -7.26
C MET A 59 -9.44 -0.05 -6.96
N PHE A 60 -10.73 0.21 -6.95
CA PHE A 60 -11.30 1.51 -6.65
C PHE A 60 -12.31 1.41 -5.51
N ILE A 61 -12.32 2.43 -4.68
CA ILE A 61 -13.20 2.56 -3.52
C ILE A 61 -13.91 3.91 -3.56
N ASN A 62 -14.98 4.06 -2.78
CA ASN A 62 -15.53 5.38 -2.47
C ASN A 62 -14.89 5.99 -1.22
N GLN A 63 -15.21 7.26 -0.99
CA GLN A 63 -14.88 7.99 0.22
C GLN A 63 -15.35 7.28 1.50
N GLU A 64 -16.57 6.71 1.53
CA GLU A 64 -17.09 6.00 2.72
C GLU A 64 -16.20 4.80 3.11
N TRP A 65 -15.63 4.10 2.14
CA TRP A 65 -14.66 3.03 2.41
C TRP A 65 -13.37 3.59 3.00
N LEU A 66 -12.85 4.69 2.45
CA LEU A 66 -11.63 5.32 2.94
C LEU A 66 -11.80 5.80 4.39
N ASP A 67 -12.96 6.35 4.71
CA ASP A 67 -13.29 6.85 6.06
C ASP A 67 -13.42 5.72 7.09
N THR A 68 -13.92 4.55 6.67
CA THR A 68 -14.19 3.41 7.56
C THR A 68 -13.05 2.38 7.64
N MET A 69 -12.25 2.25 6.58
CA MET A 69 -11.15 1.29 6.44
C MET A 69 -9.88 1.97 5.89
N PRO A 70 -9.32 2.97 6.59
CA PRO A 70 -8.25 3.83 6.06
C PRO A 70 -6.92 3.09 5.88
N THR A 71 -6.72 1.96 6.56
CA THR A 71 -5.51 1.13 6.45
C THR A 71 -5.61 0.08 5.34
N SER A 72 -6.73 0.03 4.63
CA SER A 72 -6.91 -0.97 3.58
C SER A 72 -5.94 -0.75 2.42
N ARG A 73 -5.46 -1.84 1.84
CA ARG A 73 -4.56 -1.81 0.68
C ARG A 73 -4.68 -3.08 -0.14
N THR A 74 -4.29 -3.00 -1.40
CA THR A 74 -4.08 -4.17 -2.24
C THR A 74 -2.62 -4.60 -2.24
N ILE A 75 -2.39 -5.90 -2.31
CA ILE A 75 -1.08 -6.50 -2.53
C ILE A 75 -1.18 -7.31 -3.81
N PHE A 76 -0.43 -6.93 -4.84
CA PHE A 76 -0.23 -7.76 -6.02
C PHE A 76 0.82 -8.82 -5.72
N LEU A 77 0.40 -10.07 -5.76
CA LEU A 77 1.24 -11.23 -5.51
C LEU A 77 2.08 -11.55 -6.78
N PRO A 78 3.22 -12.25 -6.63
CA PRO A 78 4.00 -12.71 -7.78
C PRO A 78 3.13 -13.50 -8.77
N ASP A 79 3.43 -13.34 -10.06
CA ASP A 79 2.73 -14.07 -11.10
C ASP A 79 3.02 -15.58 -11.02
N GLY A 80 2.02 -16.37 -11.39
CA GLY A 80 2.11 -17.82 -11.45
C GLY A 80 2.00 -18.31 -12.89
N ILE A 81 1.21 -19.38 -13.05
CA ILE A 81 0.91 -19.95 -14.37
C ILE A 81 -0.08 -19.11 -15.20
N SER A 82 -0.83 -18.22 -14.56
CA SER A 82 -1.70 -17.26 -15.27
C SER A 82 -0.86 -16.11 -15.79
N ASP A 83 -1.29 -15.60 -16.94
CA ASP A 83 -0.94 -14.30 -17.49
C ASP A 83 -1.26 -13.13 -16.54
N HIS A 84 -2.21 -13.28 -15.61
CA HIS A 84 -2.47 -12.31 -14.55
C HIS A 84 -1.77 -12.62 -13.21
N CYS A 85 -1.40 -11.56 -12.49
CA CYS A 85 -0.95 -11.59 -11.10
C CYS A 85 -2.15 -11.62 -10.15
N PRO A 86 -2.22 -12.55 -9.19
CA PRO A 86 -3.26 -12.52 -8.17
C PRO A 86 -3.21 -11.25 -7.32
N ASP A 87 -4.37 -10.66 -7.05
CA ASP A 87 -4.53 -9.52 -6.16
C ASP A 87 -5.11 -9.93 -4.80
N LYS A 88 -4.65 -9.27 -3.74
CA LYS A 88 -5.14 -9.49 -2.37
C LYS A 88 -5.48 -8.17 -1.71
N VAL A 89 -6.76 -7.98 -1.39
CA VAL A 89 -7.22 -6.82 -0.62
C VAL A 89 -7.15 -7.13 0.87
N THR A 90 -6.46 -6.27 1.60
CA THR A 90 -6.35 -6.32 3.07
C THR A 90 -7.20 -5.18 3.64
N LEU A 91 -8.25 -5.49 4.40
CA LEU A 91 -9.21 -4.49 4.91
C LEU A 91 -8.76 -3.81 6.19
N LYS A 92 -8.16 -4.60 7.08
CA LYS A 92 -7.44 -4.14 8.25
C LYS A 92 -6.10 -4.84 8.20
N ASP A 93 -5.03 -4.08 8.36
CA ASP A 93 -3.87 -4.71 8.97
C ASP A 93 -4.39 -5.21 10.31
N GLU A 94 -4.48 -6.53 10.50
CA GLU A 94 -4.45 -7.03 11.86
C GLU A 94 -3.20 -6.39 12.43
N ILE A 95 -3.39 -5.40 13.30
CA ILE A 95 -2.33 -4.90 14.13
C ILE A 95 -2.07 -6.04 15.13
N HIS A 96 -1.56 -7.15 14.63
CA HIS A 96 -0.45 -7.81 15.25
C HIS A 96 0.59 -6.70 15.43
N ARG A 97 0.43 -5.92 16.50
CA ARG A 97 1.55 -5.31 17.19
C ARG A 97 2.39 -6.51 17.60
N ARG A 98 3.15 -7.09 16.66
CA ARG A 98 4.44 -7.64 17.00
C ARG A 98 5.08 -6.45 17.68
N GLN A 99 5.18 -6.52 19.01
CA GLN A 99 6.01 -5.61 19.76
C GLN A 99 7.33 -5.65 19.01
N LYS A 100 7.59 -4.62 18.20
CA LYS A 100 8.79 -4.57 17.40
C LYS A 100 9.88 -4.45 18.45
N ALA A 101 10.64 -5.51 18.66
CA ALA A 101 11.69 -5.52 19.65
C ALA A 101 12.55 -4.28 19.39
N PHE A 102 12.89 -3.55 20.45
CA PHE A 102 13.81 -2.44 20.33
C PHE A 102 15.09 -2.96 19.67
N GLN A 103 15.39 -2.44 18.48
CA GLN A 103 16.58 -2.80 17.72
C GLN A 103 17.60 -1.68 17.89
N TYR A 104 18.78 -2.05 18.39
CA TYR A 104 19.90 -1.16 18.62
C TYR A 104 21.08 -1.64 17.80
N CYS A 105 21.76 -0.72 17.11
CA CYS A 105 23.00 -1.04 16.41
C CYS A 105 24.15 -1.03 17.42
N ASN A 106 24.73 -2.20 17.70
CA ASN A 106 25.83 -2.33 18.67
C ASN A 106 27.05 -1.44 18.34
N ALA A 107 27.27 -1.13 17.06
CA ALA A 107 28.35 -0.23 16.63
C ALA A 107 28.18 1.19 17.19
N TRP A 108 26.95 1.66 17.45
CA TRP A 108 26.72 2.97 18.06
C TRP A 108 27.28 3.04 19.48
N GLY A 109 27.31 1.92 20.22
CA GLY A 109 27.84 1.86 21.58
C GLY A 109 29.36 1.97 21.64
N GLN A 110 30.01 1.70 20.52
CA GLN A 110 31.45 1.82 20.36
C GLN A 110 31.87 3.22 19.90
N HIS A 111 30.92 4.07 19.50
CA HIS A 111 31.24 5.43 19.06
C HIS A 111 31.75 6.26 20.26
N PRO A 112 32.88 6.99 20.12
CA PRO A 112 33.47 7.73 21.25
C PRO A 112 32.53 8.74 21.92
N GLN A 113 31.55 9.26 21.16
CA GLN A 113 30.58 10.25 21.67
C GLN A 113 29.29 9.62 22.22
N PHE A 114 29.14 8.29 22.18
CA PHE A 114 27.90 7.61 22.55
C PHE A 114 27.40 8.02 23.94
N GLN A 115 28.28 7.92 24.95
CA GLN A 115 27.95 8.27 26.34
C GLN A 115 27.53 9.73 26.50
N LYS A 116 28.15 10.64 25.75
CA LYS A 116 27.83 12.07 25.79
C LYS A 116 26.43 12.34 25.25
N VAL A 117 26.12 11.85 24.05
CA VAL A 117 24.82 12.04 23.38
C VAL A 117 23.68 11.47 24.22
N VAL A 118 23.92 10.29 24.78
CA VAL A 118 22.95 9.57 25.61
C VAL A 118 22.66 10.34 26.91
N LYS A 119 23.68 10.87 27.58
CA LYS A 119 23.52 11.72 28.75
C LYS A 119 22.76 13.02 28.43
N GLU A 120 23.14 13.70 27.35
CA GLU A 120 22.47 14.93 26.90
C GLU A 120 20.98 14.68 26.62
N GLY A 121 20.63 13.55 26.02
CA GLY A 121 19.23 13.15 25.80
C GLY A 121 18.46 12.89 27.10
N TRP A 122 19.09 12.29 28.11
CA TRP A 122 18.45 12.03 29.41
C TRP A 122 18.29 13.28 30.27
N ASP A 123 19.20 14.23 30.14
CA ASP A 123 19.15 15.49 30.89
C ASP A 123 18.20 16.52 30.24
N MET A 124 17.64 16.23 29.05
CA MET A 124 16.66 17.12 28.40
C MET A 124 15.34 17.14 29.17
N PRO A 125 14.85 18.32 29.60
CA PRO A 125 13.55 18.44 30.24
C PRO A 125 12.43 18.09 29.25
N ILE A 126 11.62 17.12 29.61
CA ILE A 126 10.42 16.75 28.85
C ILE A 126 9.26 17.60 29.37
N MET A 127 8.73 18.48 28.53
CA MET A 127 7.41 19.08 28.79
C MET A 127 6.35 18.05 28.39
N GLY A 128 5.63 17.54 29.40
CA GLY A 128 4.48 16.65 29.23
C GLY A 128 3.19 17.41 28.96
#